data_AF-A0A1Y3G2X1-F1
#
_entry.id   AF-A0A1Y3G2X1-F1
#
_cell.length_a   1.000
_cell.length_b   1.000
_cell.length_c   1.000
_cell.angle_alpha   90.00
_cell.angle_beta   90.00
_cell.angle_gamma   90.00
#
_symmetry.space_group_name_H-M   'P 1'
#
loop_
_entity.id
_entity.type
_entity.pdbx_description
1 polymer ?
#
loop_
_entity_poly.entity_id
_entity_poly.type
_entity_poly.pdbx_seq_one_letter_code
_entity_poly.pdbx_strand_id
1 'polypeptide(L)'
;MKRFFILATALSLSACASPKPINKWAPCGLTEQQGFYLESHGLMNPIEAQDWIVAGVSSPEQIIAWRATGLSSLMASKFIQAGITTPEAARSWLYALNANQSPATLSVATIKTYKTAADTGTVTPANIGSVIHSLNIDRNNTRKVLAIAKSVNQQGLSPAKAAEQLKL
;
A
#
# COMPACT_ATOMS: atom_id res chain seq x y z
N MET A 1 6.57 -77.04 -38.88
CA MET A 1 6.54 -76.16 -37.69
C MET A 1 7.82 -75.33 -37.66
N LYS A 2 7.71 -73.99 -37.75
CA LYS A 2 8.68 -73.02 -37.23
C LYS A 2 8.01 -71.65 -37.28
N ARG A 3 7.65 -71.14 -36.09
CA ARG A 3 7.02 -69.83 -35.86
C ARG A 3 8.12 -68.78 -35.81
N PHE A 4 8.05 -67.75 -36.64
CA PHE A 4 8.86 -66.54 -36.49
C PHE A 4 8.08 -65.58 -35.57
N PHE A 5 8.56 -65.38 -34.35
CA PHE A 5 8.16 -64.27 -33.49
C PHE A 5 9.09 -63.10 -33.78
N ILE A 6 8.58 -62.05 -34.42
CA ILE A 6 9.26 -60.76 -34.51
C ILE A 6 8.86 -59.97 -33.28
N LEU A 7 9.79 -59.79 -32.33
CA LEU A 7 9.64 -58.85 -31.22
C LEU A 7 9.71 -57.43 -31.79
N ALA A 8 8.58 -56.72 -31.77
CA ALA A 8 8.56 -55.28 -31.92
C ALA A 8 8.98 -54.64 -30.58
N THR A 9 10.21 -54.16 -30.52
CA THR A 9 10.69 -53.33 -29.41
C THR A 9 10.03 -51.95 -29.50
N ALA A 10 9.08 -51.70 -28.60
CA ALA A 10 8.48 -50.38 -28.42
C ALA A 10 9.54 -49.40 -27.88
N LEU A 11 9.94 -48.42 -28.69
CA LEU A 11 10.66 -47.25 -28.20
C LEU A 11 9.72 -46.41 -27.33
N SER A 12 9.93 -46.44 -26.02
CA SER A 12 9.32 -45.51 -25.09
C SER A 12 9.91 -44.12 -25.31
N LEU A 13 9.14 -43.23 -25.95
CA LEU A 13 9.40 -41.79 -25.99
C LEU A 13 9.25 -41.24 -24.55
N SER A 14 10.36 -41.16 -23.82
CA SER A 14 10.42 -40.29 -22.64
C SER A 14 10.28 -38.85 -23.13
N ALA A 15 9.08 -38.30 -22.98
CA ALA A 15 8.86 -36.87 -23.10
C ALA A 15 9.75 -36.18 -22.05
N CYS A 16 10.79 -35.48 -22.51
CA CYS A 16 11.51 -34.51 -21.69
C CYS A 16 10.52 -33.41 -21.29
N ALA A 17 9.82 -33.61 -20.18
CA ALA A 17 9.20 -32.51 -19.47
C ALA A 17 10.34 -31.61 -18.97
N SER A 18 10.67 -30.56 -19.71
CA SER A 18 11.53 -29.50 -19.21
C SER A 18 10.97 -29.04 -17.85
N PRO A 19 11.79 -28.91 -16.80
CA PRO A 19 11.30 -28.41 -15.53
C PRO A 19 10.63 -27.06 -15.78
N LYS A 20 9.36 -26.95 -15.38
CA LYS A 20 8.64 -25.67 -15.44
C LYS A 20 9.49 -24.65 -14.68
N PRO A 21 9.81 -23.48 -15.27
CA PRO A 21 10.53 -22.44 -14.54
C PRO A 21 9.78 -22.15 -13.23
N ILE A 22 10.51 -22.16 -12.12
CA ILE A 22 9.93 -21.88 -10.80
C ILE A 22 9.38 -20.45 -10.84
N ASN A 23 8.09 -20.29 -10.58
CA ASN A 23 7.46 -18.99 -10.48
C ASN A 23 8.13 -18.20 -9.34
N LYS A 24 8.96 -17.21 -9.68
CA LYS A 24 9.69 -16.36 -8.71
C LYS A 24 8.76 -15.54 -7.82
N TRP A 25 7.49 -15.39 -8.19
CA TRP A 25 6.46 -14.66 -7.45
C TRP A 25 5.71 -15.54 -6.44
N ALA A 26 5.89 -16.86 -6.49
CA ALA A 26 5.25 -17.82 -5.59
C ALA A 26 5.54 -17.58 -4.09
N PRO A 27 6.75 -17.16 -3.66
CA PRO A 27 7.01 -16.84 -2.25
C PRO A 27 6.12 -15.71 -1.71
N CYS A 28 5.64 -14.83 -2.60
CA CYS A 28 4.76 -13.72 -2.27
C CYS A 28 3.27 -14.06 -2.43
N GLY A 29 2.94 -15.33 -2.72
CA GLY A 29 1.56 -15.74 -2.98
C GLY A 29 0.96 -15.22 -4.28
N LEU A 30 1.80 -14.72 -5.19
CA LEU A 30 1.38 -14.20 -6.50
C LEU A 30 1.56 -15.25 -7.59
N THR A 31 0.59 -15.31 -8.49
CA THR A 31 0.68 -16.10 -9.73
C THR A 31 1.70 -15.47 -10.68
N GLU A 32 2.17 -16.27 -11.63
CA GLU A 32 3.09 -15.81 -12.67
C GLU A 32 2.49 -14.66 -13.49
N GLN A 33 1.19 -14.74 -13.82
CA GLN A 33 0.47 -13.68 -14.53
C GLN A 33 0.41 -12.37 -13.75
N GLN A 34 0.16 -12.44 -12.43
CA GLN A 34 0.17 -11.26 -11.57
C GLN A 34 1.58 -10.65 -11.48
N GLY A 35 2.61 -11.50 -11.41
CA GLY A 35 4.00 -11.07 -11.48
C GLY A 35 4.34 -10.34 -12.77
N PHE A 36 3.97 -10.88 -13.93
CA PHE A 36 4.14 -10.21 -15.22
C PHE A 36 3.41 -8.87 -15.29
N TYR A 37 2.20 -8.80 -14.73
CA TYR A 37 1.44 -7.55 -14.66
C TYR A 37 2.15 -6.49 -13.79
N LEU A 38 2.75 -6.88 -12.67
CA LEU A 38 3.56 -5.96 -11.85
C LEU A 38 4.80 -5.48 -12.61
N GLU A 39 5.51 -6.39 -13.29
CA GLU A 39 6.69 -6.06 -14.10
C GLU A 39 6.37 -5.07 -15.22
N SER A 40 5.25 -5.28 -15.94
CA SER A 40 4.83 -4.39 -17.01
C SER A 40 4.47 -2.98 -16.51
N HIS A 41 4.22 -2.81 -15.21
CA HIS A 41 3.95 -1.53 -14.55
C HIS A 41 5.15 -1.02 -13.73
N GLY A 42 6.34 -1.56 -13.98
CA GLY A 42 7.60 -1.06 -13.46
C GLY A 42 7.93 -1.50 -12.03
N LEU A 43 7.25 -2.51 -11.49
CA LEU A 43 7.64 -3.23 -10.27
C LEU A 43 8.59 -4.36 -10.65
N MET A 44 9.87 -4.19 -10.32
CA MET A 44 10.92 -4.97 -10.99
C MET A 44 11.25 -6.29 -10.29
N ASN A 45 10.82 -6.49 -9.04
CA ASN A 45 11.21 -7.68 -8.29
C ASN A 45 10.16 -8.15 -7.26
N PRO A 46 10.17 -9.46 -6.94
CA PRO A 46 9.29 -10.04 -5.92
C PRO A 46 9.46 -9.46 -4.51
N ILE A 47 10.64 -8.93 -4.16
CA ILE A 47 10.89 -8.36 -2.83
C ILE A 47 10.07 -7.09 -2.64
N GLU A 48 10.06 -6.18 -3.62
CA GLU A 48 9.26 -4.95 -3.58
C GLU A 48 7.76 -5.30 -3.46
N ALA A 49 7.27 -6.28 -4.22
CA ALA A 49 5.89 -6.74 -4.11
C ALA A 49 5.58 -7.37 -2.74
N GLN A 50 6.52 -8.14 -2.17
CA GLN A 50 6.39 -8.70 -0.83
C GLN A 50 6.21 -7.60 0.21
N ASP A 51 6.97 -6.50 0.12
CA ASP A 51 6.86 -5.38 1.05
C ASP A 51 5.45 -4.75 1.01
N TRP A 52 4.86 -4.62 -0.19
CA TRP A 52 3.49 -4.14 -0.34
C TRP A 52 2.45 -5.11 0.20
N ILE A 53 2.63 -6.41 -0.01
CA ILE A 53 1.75 -7.46 0.53
C ILE A 53 1.79 -7.44 2.06
N VAL A 54 2.99 -7.35 2.66
CA VAL A 54 3.17 -7.22 4.11
C VAL A 54 2.57 -5.92 4.64
N ALA A 55 2.59 -4.84 3.83
CA ALA A 55 1.92 -3.59 4.16
C ALA A 55 0.39 -3.68 4.16
N GLY A 56 -0.18 -4.81 3.72
CA GLY A 56 -1.62 -5.05 3.62
C GLY A 56 -2.21 -4.76 2.24
N VAL A 57 -1.37 -4.59 1.22
CA VAL A 57 -1.77 -4.33 -0.17
C VAL A 57 -1.48 -5.57 -1.01
N SER A 58 -2.49 -6.43 -1.20
CA SER A 58 -2.30 -7.78 -1.74
C SER A 58 -2.68 -7.97 -3.21
N SER A 59 -3.46 -7.05 -3.81
CA SER A 59 -3.80 -7.13 -5.23
C SER A 59 -2.81 -6.33 -6.08
N PRO A 60 -2.34 -6.87 -7.22
CA PRO A 60 -1.41 -6.15 -8.10
C PRO A 60 -1.87 -4.76 -8.51
N GLU A 61 -3.17 -4.59 -8.76
CA GLU A 61 -3.79 -3.32 -9.12
C GLU A 61 -3.69 -2.31 -7.99
N GLN A 62 -3.95 -2.73 -6.75
CA GLN A 62 -3.78 -1.85 -5.59
C GLN A 62 -2.32 -1.52 -5.34
N ILE A 63 -1.40 -2.47 -5.52
CA ILE A 63 0.05 -2.21 -5.38
C ILE A 63 0.47 -1.09 -6.34
N ILE A 64 0.05 -1.18 -7.61
CA ILE A 64 0.32 -0.14 -8.60
C ILE A 64 -0.33 1.20 -8.21
N ALA A 65 -1.58 1.19 -7.77
CA ALA A 65 -2.29 2.40 -7.37
C ALA A 65 -1.61 3.11 -6.18
N TRP A 66 -1.24 2.37 -5.14
CA TRP A 66 -0.50 2.90 -4.00
C TRP A 66 0.91 3.38 -4.37
N ARG A 67 1.60 2.67 -5.28
CA ARG A 67 2.91 3.10 -5.77
C ARG A 67 2.82 4.38 -6.60
N ALA A 68 1.77 4.53 -7.41
CA ALA A 68 1.53 5.72 -8.24
C ALA A 68 1.28 6.99 -7.42
N THR A 69 0.94 6.88 -6.12
CA THR A 69 0.86 8.05 -5.23
C THR A 69 2.22 8.55 -4.76
N GLY A 70 3.32 7.84 -5.09
CA GLY A 70 4.67 8.14 -4.61
C GLY A 70 4.89 7.74 -3.14
N LEU A 71 3.97 6.97 -2.56
CA LEU A 71 4.12 6.43 -1.20
C LEU A 71 4.99 5.17 -1.24
N SER A 72 5.77 4.96 -0.18
CA SER A 72 6.42 3.67 0.06
C SER A 72 5.45 2.67 0.69
N SER A 73 5.72 1.38 0.55
CA SER A 73 5.00 0.29 1.21
C SER A 73 4.90 0.51 2.72
N LEU A 74 5.98 0.96 3.37
CA LEU A 74 6.01 1.30 4.79
C LEU A 74 4.99 2.40 5.14
N MET A 75 4.90 3.46 4.34
CA MET A 75 3.97 4.54 4.59
C MET A 75 2.52 4.11 4.32
N ALA A 76 2.29 3.34 3.25
CA ALA A 76 0.99 2.75 2.98
C ALA A 76 0.52 1.88 4.15
N SER A 77 1.41 1.05 4.73
CA SER A 77 1.09 0.26 5.92
C SER A 77 0.63 1.13 7.09
N LYS A 78 1.29 2.27 7.33
CA LYS A 78 0.90 3.18 8.41
C LYS A 78 -0.51 3.76 8.20
N PHE A 79 -0.84 4.14 6.96
CA PHE A 79 -2.18 4.63 6.61
C PHE A 79 -3.24 3.55 6.72
N ILE A 80 -2.96 2.35 6.21
CA ILE A 80 -3.86 1.19 6.28
C ILE A 80 -4.14 0.82 7.74
N GLN A 81 -3.10 0.76 8.59
CA GLN A 81 -3.24 0.50 10.03
C GLN A 81 -4.05 1.59 10.75
N ALA A 82 -4.05 2.82 10.22
CA ALA A 82 -4.86 3.93 10.71
C ALA A 82 -6.30 3.95 10.15
N GLY A 83 -6.67 2.99 9.29
CA GLY A 83 -7.99 2.89 8.69
C GLY A 83 -8.17 3.74 7.43
N ILE A 84 -7.08 4.21 6.81
CA ILE A 84 -7.08 4.88 5.51
C ILE A 84 -6.63 3.86 4.45
N THR A 85 -7.62 3.28 3.77
CA THR A 85 -7.42 2.09 2.91
C THR A 85 -7.32 2.39 1.42
N THR A 86 -7.56 3.64 0.99
CA THR A 86 -7.43 4.04 -0.42
C THR A 86 -6.19 4.90 -0.67
N PRO A 87 -5.47 4.70 -1.79
CA PRO A 87 -4.31 5.49 -2.16
C PRO A 87 -4.60 6.99 -2.22
N GLU A 88 -5.75 7.38 -2.79
CA GLU A 88 -6.14 8.78 -2.98
C GLU A 88 -6.37 9.48 -1.64
N ALA A 89 -6.99 8.79 -0.69
CA ALA A 89 -7.18 9.30 0.66
C ALA A 89 -5.82 9.44 1.36
N ALA A 90 -4.96 8.43 1.29
CA ALA A 90 -3.62 8.47 1.90
C ALA A 90 -2.77 9.62 1.34
N ARG A 91 -2.78 9.82 0.02
CA ARG A 91 -2.10 10.94 -0.65
C ARG A 91 -2.64 12.29 -0.17
N SER A 92 -3.96 12.41 -0.06
CA SER A 92 -4.59 13.64 0.43
C SER A 92 -4.19 13.93 1.87
N TRP A 93 -4.16 12.91 2.72
CA TRP A 93 -3.70 13.02 4.11
C TRP A 93 -2.22 13.38 4.21
N LEU A 94 -1.35 12.79 3.38
CA LEU A 94 0.07 13.13 3.33
C LEU A 94 0.29 14.62 3.02
N TYR A 95 -0.42 15.13 2.01
CA TYR A 95 -0.41 16.55 1.63
C TYR A 95 -0.91 17.43 2.78
N ALA A 96 -2.05 17.10 3.38
CA ALA A 96 -2.64 17.86 4.48
C ALA A 96 -1.74 17.91 5.73
N LEU A 97 -1.01 16.83 6.00
CA LEU A 97 -0.05 16.73 7.11
C LEU A 97 1.26 17.48 6.83
N ASN A 98 1.45 17.99 5.60
CA ASN A 98 2.75 18.47 5.10
C ASN A 98 3.88 17.45 5.35
N ALA A 99 3.53 16.16 5.41
CA ALA A 99 4.45 15.08 5.77
C ALA A 99 5.40 14.70 4.62
N ASN A 100 5.21 15.34 3.46
CA ASN A 100 6.06 15.24 2.27
C ASN A 100 7.54 15.53 2.59
N GLN A 101 7.82 16.32 3.63
CA GLN A 101 9.18 16.70 4.02
C GLN A 101 9.83 15.75 5.04
N SER A 102 9.06 14.92 5.75
CA SER A 102 9.64 13.96 6.71
C SER A 102 8.74 12.74 6.99
N PRO A 103 8.46 11.90 5.98
CA PRO A 103 7.57 10.75 6.10
C PRO A 103 8.06 9.69 7.12
N ALA A 104 9.36 9.64 7.41
CA ALA A 104 9.92 8.74 8.43
C ALA A 104 9.33 8.98 9.82
N THR A 105 9.00 10.25 10.12
CA THR A 105 8.53 10.66 11.43
C THR A 105 7.11 10.17 11.69
N LEU A 106 6.19 10.28 10.72
CA LEU A 106 4.75 10.06 10.90
C LEU A 106 4.43 8.70 11.55
N SER A 107 3.84 8.69 12.75
CA SER A 107 3.48 7.45 13.47
C SER A 107 2.02 7.06 13.21
N VAL A 108 1.71 5.75 13.32
CA VAL A 108 0.32 5.25 13.19
C VAL A 108 -0.61 5.90 14.22
N ALA A 109 -0.13 6.10 15.45
CA ALA A 109 -0.90 6.75 16.51
C ALA A 109 -1.27 8.18 16.12
N THR A 110 -0.31 8.94 15.57
CA THR A 110 -0.55 10.29 15.07
C THR A 110 -1.63 10.31 13.98
N ILE A 111 -1.52 9.43 12.97
CA ILE A 111 -2.49 9.34 11.87
C ILE A 111 -3.88 8.98 12.41
N LYS A 112 -3.97 7.99 13.32
CA LYS A 112 -5.23 7.60 13.95
C LYS A 112 -5.86 8.75 14.72
N THR A 113 -5.10 9.47 15.52
CA THR A 113 -5.61 10.60 16.29
C THR A 113 -6.20 11.67 15.38
N TYR A 114 -5.52 12.01 14.30
CA TYR A 114 -6.04 12.98 13.32
C TYR A 114 -7.27 12.47 12.59
N LYS A 115 -7.27 11.20 12.17
CA LYS A 115 -8.43 10.58 11.53
C LYS A 115 -9.64 10.58 12.47
N THR A 116 -9.48 10.15 13.71
CA THR A 116 -10.55 10.16 14.71
C THR A 116 -11.10 11.56 14.93
N ALA A 117 -10.23 12.57 15.08
CA ALA A 117 -10.67 13.96 15.22
C ALA A 117 -11.42 14.47 13.97
N ALA A 118 -11.05 13.99 12.77
CA ALA A 118 -11.80 14.23 11.54
C ALA A 118 -13.19 13.61 11.64
N ASP A 119 -13.25 12.30 11.82
CA ASP A 119 -14.48 11.50 11.81
C ASP A 119 -15.49 11.99 12.88
N THR A 120 -15.02 12.38 14.07
CA THR A 120 -15.90 12.82 15.18
C THR A 120 -16.18 14.33 15.18
N GLY A 121 -15.41 15.12 14.42
CA GLY A 121 -15.46 16.58 14.49
C GLY A 121 -15.06 17.18 15.85
N THR A 122 -14.51 16.39 16.77
CA THR A 122 -14.15 16.80 18.14
C THR A 122 -12.66 16.64 18.42
N VAL A 123 -12.05 17.67 19.03
CA VAL A 123 -10.65 17.66 19.44
C VAL A 123 -10.59 17.62 20.96
N THR A 124 -10.18 16.47 21.52
CA THR A 124 -9.96 16.34 22.96
C THR A 124 -8.52 16.72 23.34
N PRO A 125 -8.27 17.17 24.59
CA PRO A 125 -6.90 17.40 25.08
C PRO A 125 -5.99 16.15 24.98
N ALA A 126 -6.56 14.94 25.12
CA ALA A 126 -5.84 13.68 24.94
C ALA A 126 -5.38 13.48 23.48
N ASN A 127 -6.22 13.85 22.50
CA ASN A 127 -5.87 13.83 21.09
C ASN A 127 -4.70 14.80 20.82
N ILE A 128 -4.70 15.97 21.44
CA ILE A 128 -3.61 16.96 21.28
C ILE A 128 -2.31 16.49 21.94
N GLY A 129 -2.37 15.90 23.14
CA GLY A 129 -1.20 15.45 23.89
C GLY A 129 -0.40 14.34 23.18
N SER A 130 -1.10 13.38 22.56
CA SER A 130 -0.47 12.29 21.78
C SER A 130 0.25 12.79 20.52
N VAL A 131 -0.29 13.84 19.88
CA VAL A 131 0.30 14.47 18.69
C VAL A 131 1.57 15.23 19.06
N ILE A 132 1.54 16.03 20.15
CA ILE A 132 2.66 16.88 20.58
C ILE A 132 3.87 16.06 21.05
N HIS A 133 3.66 14.91 21.71
CA HIS A 133 4.76 14.09 22.22
C HIS A 133 5.40 13.18 21.17
N SER A 134 4.69 12.87 20.07
CA SER A 134 5.16 11.85 19.14
C SER A 134 6.22 12.35 18.17
N LEU A 135 6.22 13.61 17.72
CA LEU A 135 7.12 14.12 16.68
C LEU A 135 7.23 15.65 16.66
N ASN A 136 8.22 16.13 15.90
CA ASN A 136 8.47 17.49 15.37
C ASN A 136 7.28 18.11 14.56
N ILE A 137 6.04 17.85 14.97
CA ILE A 137 4.81 18.44 14.46
C ILE A 137 4.51 19.64 15.35
N ASP A 138 4.74 20.84 14.82
CA ASP A 138 4.43 22.04 15.59
C ASP A 138 2.91 22.24 15.77
N ARG A 139 2.57 23.12 16.70
CA ARG A 139 1.20 23.46 17.06
C ARG A 139 0.39 24.02 15.88
N ASN A 140 1.06 24.63 14.90
CA ASN A 140 0.42 25.20 13.72
C ASN A 140 0.04 24.09 12.73
N ASN A 141 0.92 23.14 12.45
CA ASN A 141 0.62 21.98 11.61
C ASN A 141 -0.54 21.16 12.20
N THR A 142 -0.57 21.02 13.52
CA THR A 142 -1.69 20.35 14.20
C THR A 142 -3.03 21.06 13.96
N ARG A 143 -3.09 22.39 14.13
CA ARG A 143 -4.33 23.15 13.87
C ARG A 143 -4.75 23.09 12.40
N LYS A 144 -3.79 23.17 11.49
CA LYS A 144 -4.00 23.07 10.04
C LYS A 144 -4.67 21.75 9.68
N VAL A 145 -4.08 20.64 10.12
CA VAL A 145 -4.58 19.29 9.87
C VAL A 145 -5.96 19.09 10.48
N LEU A 146 -6.21 19.63 11.67
CA LEU A 146 -7.52 19.53 12.32
C LEU A 146 -8.59 20.37 11.61
N ALA A 147 -8.25 21.55 11.11
CA ALA A 147 -9.15 22.37 10.32
C ALA A 147 -9.50 21.68 8.98
N ILE A 148 -8.49 21.06 8.35
CA ILE A 148 -8.66 20.23 7.15
C ILE A 148 -9.60 19.05 7.45
N ALA A 149 -9.30 18.29 8.49
CA ALA A 149 -10.07 17.15 8.97
C ALA A 149 -11.54 17.51 9.25
N LYS A 150 -11.79 18.63 9.93
CA LYS A 150 -13.14 19.14 10.18
C LYS A 150 -13.88 19.45 8.88
N SER A 151 -13.21 20.11 7.93
CA SER A 151 -13.81 20.44 6.62
C SER A 151 -14.10 19.19 5.79
N VAL A 152 -13.21 18.18 5.81
CA VAL A 152 -13.42 16.86 5.17
C VAL A 152 -14.69 16.20 5.70
N ASN A 153 -14.88 16.15 7.02
CA ASN A 153 -16.04 15.50 7.63
C ASN A 153 -17.35 16.29 7.43
N GLN A 154 -17.31 17.62 7.55
CA GLN A 154 -18.51 18.46 7.49
C GLN A 154 -18.96 18.78 6.05
N GLN A 155 -18.01 18.85 5.11
CA GLN A 155 -18.27 19.29 3.73
C GLN A 155 -18.02 18.20 2.68
N GLY A 156 -17.62 16.99 3.11
CA GLY A 156 -17.31 15.88 2.22
C GLY A 156 -16.11 16.15 1.30
N LEU A 157 -15.26 17.12 1.66
CA LEU A 157 -14.12 17.52 0.84
C LEU A 157 -12.96 16.55 0.99
N SER A 158 -12.10 16.44 -0.01
CA SER A 158 -10.82 15.76 0.17
C SER A 158 -9.90 16.58 1.09
N PRO A 159 -8.99 15.96 1.85
CA PRO A 159 -8.06 16.71 2.70
C PRO A 159 -7.27 17.79 1.94
N ALA A 160 -6.89 17.53 0.68
CA ALA A 160 -6.21 18.52 -0.16
C ALA A 160 -7.10 19.74 -0.48
N LYS A 161 -8.37 19.50 -0.83
CA LYS A 161 -9.32 20.57 -1.15
C LYS A 161 -9.72 21.38 0.08
N ALA A 162 -9.82 20.71 1.23
CA ALA A 162 -10.01 21.36 2.51
C ALA A 162 -8.80 22.22 2.89
N ALA A 163 -7.55 21.77 2.62
CA ALA A 163 -6.35 22.57 2.86
C ALA A 163 -6.32 23.85 2.02
N GLU A 164 -6.67 23.72 0.73
CA GLU A 164 -6.75 24.84 -0.21
C GLU A 164 -7.77 25.90 0.24
N GLN A 165 -8.97 25.49 0.62
CA GLN A 165 -10.01 26.42 1.11
C GLN A 165 -9.58 27.18 2.36
N LEU A 166 -8.79 26.55 3.22
CA LEU A 166 -8.32 27.12 4.46
C LEU A 166 -7.06 27.99 4.28
N LYS A 167 -6.52 28.10 3.05
CA LYS A 167 -5.30 28.84 2.70
C LYS A 167 -4.08 28.42 3.54
N LEU A 168 -3.95 27.11 3.77
CA LEU A 168 -2.96 26.52 4.69
C LEU A 168 -1.66 26.11 4.01
#